data_AF-A0A7L3L9M6-F1
#
_entry.id   AF-A0A7L3L9M6-F1
#
_cell.length_a   1.000
_cell.length_b   1.000
_cell.length_c   1.000
_cell.angle_alpha   90.00
_cell.angle_beta   90.00
_cell.angle_gamma   90.00
#
_symmetry.space_group_name_H-M   'P 1'
#
loop_
_entity.id
_entity.type
_entity.pdbx_description
1 polymer ?
#
loop_
_entity_poly.entity_id
_entity_poly.type
_entity_poly.pdbx_seq_one_letter_code
_entity_poly.pdbx_strand_id
1 'polypeptide(L)'
;DRSILQVLDRNTGYWSFVCHDHFNLALAKAACKQMGYSSTPTFREVEVDMEQPLPLREVVLSNDSLQVLELGRNCLSGLAVSLFCSNCGESIRTPRVLGGSPAAIEAWPWQVSLQYRNEHICGGSIIDPRWVLTAAHCFKNNPIVQSWRVKAGSSLLSGSATLAVEKVFLAEVTPSSPKDNDIALVKLRSPLHITDSRKPICLPYFDEELQPGTSLWVIGWGYTQEHGKLSETLQQAEVKLIDNESCNLAGYHGEVTEKMLCAGLPQGGVDTCQ
;
A
#
# COMPACT_ATOMS: atom_id res chain seq x y z
N ASP A 1 -5.70 5.10 18.47
CA ASP A 1 -5.59 4.00 17.49
C ASP A 1 -6.23 4.48 16.17
N ARG A 2 -5.50 4.52 15.04
CA ARG A 2 -6.03 5.01 13.75
C ARG A 2 -6.99 4.03 13.07
N SER A 3 -7.11 2.82 13.62
CA SER A 3 -8.01 1.79 13.12
C SER A 3 -9.41 1.91 13.72
N ILE A 4 -9.68 2.93 14.56
CA ILE A 4 -11.00 3.16 15.15
C ILE A 4 -12.00 3.47 14.04
N LEU A 5 -13.02 2.63 13.91
CA LEU A 5 -14.05 2.77 12.90
C LEU A 5 -14.93 3.98 13.22
N GLN A 6 -15.04 4.87 12.24
CA GLN A 6 -15.92 6.02 12.26
C GLN A 6 -17.00 5.88 11.19
N VAL A 7 -18.18 6.40 11.48
CA VAL A 7 -19.31 6.44 10.55
C VAL A 7 -19.82 7.86 10.42
N LEU A 8 -20.07 8.28 9.18
CA LEU A 8 -20.69 9.56 8.86
C LEU A 8 -22.19 9.36 8.76
N ASP A 9 -22.94 10.06 9.60
CA ASP A 9 -24.38 10.22 9.41
C ASP A 9 -24.62 11.23 8.27
N ARG A 10 -25.19 10.76 7.17
CA ARG A 10 -25.46 11.60 5.99
C ARG A 10 -26.59 12.60 6.20
N ASN A 11 -27.50 12.35 7.14
CA ASN A 11 -28.62 13.24 7.42
C ASN A 11 -28.14 14.46 8.20
N THR A 12 -27.23 14.25 9.16
CA THR A 12 -26.75 15.30 10.06
C THR A 12 -25.37 15.86 9.70
N GLY A 13 -24.58 15.13 8.91
CA GLY A 13 -23.20 15.49 8.57
C GLY A 13 -22.18 15.25 9.68
N TYR A 14 -22.60 14.65 10.81
CA TYR A 14 -21.72 14.39 11.94
C TYR A 14 -21.06 13.01 11.87
N TRP A 15 -19.80 12.97 12.27
CA TRP A 15 -19.05 11.74 12.49
C TRP A 15 -19.31 11.18 13.90
N SER A 16 -19.31 9.86 14.01
CA SER A 16 -19.46 9.13 15.26
C SER A 16 -18.48 7.96 15.29
N PHE A 17 -17.99 7.60 16.48
CA PHE A 17 -17.30 6.33 16.66
C PHE A 17 -18.31 5.19 16.64
N VAL A 18 -17.93 4.06 16.05
CA VAL A 18 -18.76 2.86 16.08
C VAL A 18 -18.57 2.14 17.40
N CYS A 19 -19.68 1.97 18.13
CA CYS A 19 -19.71 1.22 19.37
C CYS A 19 -19.39 -0.26 19.14
N HIS A 20 -18.60 -0.83 20.05
CA HIS A 20 -18.27 -2.26 20.01
C HIS A 20 -19.45 -3.17 20.38
N ASP A 21 -20.40 -2.67 21.18
CA ASP A 21 -21.57 -3.43 21.60
C ASP A 21 -22.37 -3.91 20.37
N HIS A 22 -22.64 -5.22 20.33
CA HIS A 22 -23.35 -5.88 19.23
C HIS A 22 -22.67 -5.79 17.83
N PHE A 23 -21.48 -5.20 17.75
CA PHE A 23 -20.68 -5.22 16.53
C PHE A 23 -20.22 -6.64 16.23
N ASN A 24 -20.34 -7.05 14.97
CA ASN A 24 -20.11 -8.43 14.57
C ASN A 24 -19.49 -8.51 13.17
N LEU A 25 -19.11 -9.73 12.76
CA LEU A 25 -18.43 -9.96 11.49
C LEU A 25 -19.24 -9.51 10.26
N ALA A 26 -20.57 -9.50 10.31
CA ALA A 26 -21.38 -9.01 9.18
C ALA A 26 -21.25 -7.49 9.02
N LEU A 27 -21.30 -6.75 10.14
CA LEU A 27 -21.05 -5.30 10.17
C LEU A 27 -19.63 -4.97 9.73
N ALA A 28 -18.63 -5.70 10.25
CA ALA A 28 -17.23 -5.54 9.85
C ALA A 28 -17.04 -5.73 8.34
N LYS A 29 -17.62 -6.79 7.76
CA LYS A 29 -17.55 -7.08 6.32
C LYS A 29 -18.21 -5.98 5.48
N ALA A 30 -19.35 -5.47 5.91
CA ALA A 30 -20.00 -4.36 5.22
C ALA A 30 -19.15 -3.09 5.25
N ALA A 31 -18.55 -2.76 6.41
CA ALA A 31 -17.69 -1.59 6.57
C ALA A 31 -16.50 -1.65 5.61
N CYS A 32 -15.81 -2.80 5.62
CA CYS A 32 -14.67 -3.04 4.75
C CYS A 32 -15.05 -3.03 3.27
N LYS A 33 -16.19 -3.63 2.91
CA LYS A 33 -16.71 -3.59 1.53
C LYS A 33 -17.02 -2.17 1.07
N GLN A 34 -17.57 -1.31 1.93
CA GLN A 34 -17.79 0.11 1.64
C GLN A 34 -16.47 0.87 1.44
N MET A 35 -15.42 0.51 2.18
CA MET A 35 -14.07 1.04 2.02
C MET A 35 -13.29 0.40 0.86
N GLY A 36 -13.90 -0.51 0.10
CA GLY A 36 -13.31 -1.14 -1.09
C GLY A 36 -12.52 -2.43 -0.84
N TYR A 37 -12.50 -2.94 0.39
CA TYR A 37 -11.81 -4.19 0.74
C TYR A 37 -12.69 -5.42 0.48
N SER A 38 -12.05 -6.51 0.06
CA SER A 38 -12.71 -7.80 -0.18
C SER A 38 -12.24 -8.93 0.75
N SER A 39 -11.25 -8.63 1.60
CA SER A 39 -10.68 -9.53 2.60
C SER A 39 -11.62 -9.77 3.78
N THR A 40 -11.37 -10.86 4.51
CA THR A 40 -12.06 -11.13 5.79
C THR A 40 -11.49 -10.19 6.85
N PRO A 41 -12.31 -9.29 7.42
CA PRO A 41 -11.81 -8.34 8.39
C PRO A 41 -11.64 -8.97 9.78
N THR A 42 -10.79 -8.36 10.59
CA THR A 42 -10.71 -8.59 12.02
C THR A 42 -11.06 -7.31 12.75
N PHE A 43 -11.53 -7.41 13.99
CA PHE A 43 -11.86 -6.26 14.81
C PHE A 43 -11.67 -6.58 16.28
N ARG A 44 -11.49 -5.54 17.10
CA ARG A 44 -11.33 -5.63 18.56
C ARG A 44 -11.93 -4.40 19.24
N GLU A 45 -12.27 -4.53 20.51
CA GLU A 45 -12.60 -3.39 21.35
C GLU A 45 -11.37 -2.51 21.64
N VAL A 46 -11.57 -1.19 21.67
CA VAL A 46 -10.56 -0.22 22.11
C VAL A 46 -11.20 0.93 22.89
N GLU A 47 -10.44 1.45 23.85
CA GLU A 47 -10.79 2.69 24.55
C GLU A 47 -10.59 3.89 23.62
N VAL A 48 -11.43 4.90 23.78
CA VAL A 48 -11.40 6.13 22.99
C VAL A 48 -10.77 7.24 23.83
N ASP A 49 -9.81 7.95 23.24
CA ASP A 49 -9.13 9.05 23.92
C ASP A 49 -10.04 10.27 24.13
N MET A 50 -9.85 10.97 25.24
CA MET A 50 -10.76 11.99 25.78
C MET A 50 -10.56 13.39 25.20
N GLU A 51 -9.52 13.60 24.39
CA GLU A 51 -9.16 14.97 23.96
C GLU A 51 -10.11 15.55 22.90
N GLN A 52 -10.80 14.73 22.09
CA GLN A 52 -11.92 15.14 21.21
C GLN A 52 -12.86 13.96 20.87
N PRO A 53 -13.69 13.44 21.80
CA PRO A 53 -14.44 12.23 21.54
C PRO A 53 -15.63 12.52 20.62
N LEU A 54 -15.61 11.96 19.42
CA LEU A 54 -16.83 11.77 18.63
C LEU A 54 -17.82 10.92 19.46
N PRO A 55 -19.14 11.15 19.35
CA PRO A 55 -20.10 10.33 20.08
C PRO A 55 -20.01 8.87 19.64
N LEU A 56 -20.10 7.95 20.61
CA LEU A 56 -20.21 6.51 20.35
C LEU A 56 -21.64 6.16 19.95
N ARG A 57 -21.78 5.47 18.81
CA ARG A 57 -23.08 5.04 18.27
C ARG A 57 -23.06 3.59 17.83
N GLU A 58 -24.12 2.87 18.18
CA GLU A 58 -24.40 1.58 17.55
C GLU A 58 -24.78 1.79 16.08
N VAL A 59 -24.44 0.79 15.27
CA VAL A 59 -24.67 0.80 13.83
C VAL A 59 -25.41 -0.46 13.40
N VAL A 60 -26.20 -0.31 12.33
CA VAL A 60 -26.98 -1.40 11.75
C VAL A 60 -26.69 -1.52 10.25
N LEU A 61 -26.96 -2.72 9.71
CA LEU A 61 -26.96 -2.94 8.27
C LEU A 61 -28.32 -2.58 7.68
N SER A 62 -28.30 -1.67 6.72
CA SER A 62 -29.46 -1.31 5.89
C SER A 62 -29.01 -1.26 4.44
N ASN A 63 -29.61 -2.08 3.57
CA ASN A 63 -29.24 -2.19 2.14
C ASN A 63 -27.73 -2.38 1.90
N ASP A 64 -27.09 -3.33 2.60
CA ASP A 64 -25.64 -3.57 2.57
C ASP A 64 -24.77 -2.37 2.99
N SER A 65 -25.37 -1.35 3.61
CA SER A 65 -24.69 -0.16 4.11
C SER A 65 -24.77 -0.05 5.62
N LEU A 66 -23.67 0.38 6.25
CA LEU A 66 -23.70 0.77 7.65
C LEU A 66 -24.42 2.10 7.82
N GLN A 67 -25.36 2.12 8.75
CA GLN A 67 -26.09 3.31 9.14
C GLN A 67 -26.08 3.44 10.66
N VAL A 68 -26.03 4.69 11.13
CA VAL A 68 -26.16 5.01 12.55
C VAL A 68 -27.58 4.69 12.99
N LEU A 69 -27.73 3.99 14.12
CA LEU A 69 -29.05 3.73 14.69
C LEU A 69 -29.57 5.02 15.36
N GLU A 70 -30.58 5.67 14.76
CA GLU A 70 -31.14 6.95 15.25
C GLU A 70 -31.83 6.84 16.62
N LEU A 71 -32.45 5.69 16.91
CA LEU A 71 -33.03 5.38 18.22
C LEU A 71 -31.92 4.91 19.16
N GLY A 72 -31.20 5.89 19.71
CA GLY A 72 -30.00 5.73 20.54
C GLY A 72 -30.12 4.67 21.64
N ARG A 73 -29.62 3.46 21.35
CA ARG A 73 -28.96 2.67 22.38
C ARG A 73 -27.62 3.34 22.67
N ASN A 74 -27.43 3.70 23.94
CA ASN A 74 -26.14 4.18 24.39
C ASN A 74 -25.16 3.01 24.39
N CYS A 75 -23.94 3.25 23.92
CA CYS A 75 -22.86 2.29 24.04
C CYS A 75 -22.60 2.02 25.53
N LEU A 76 -23.00 0.84 26.02
CA LEU A 76 -22.95 0.49 27.44
C LEU A 76 -21.52 0.24 27.88
N SER A 77 -20.70 -0.36 27.02
CA SER A 77 -19.28 -0.60 27.31
C SER A 77 -18.44 0.68 27.27
N GLY A 78 -18.88 1.70 26.53
CA GLY A 78 -18.06 2.88 26.24
C GLY A 78 -16.85 2.57 25.33
N LEU A 79 -16.81 1.39 24.70
CA LEU A 79 -15.70 0.95 23.87
C LEU A 79 -16.04 1.12 22.38
N ALA A 80 -15.04 1.55 21.61
CA ALA A 80 -15.15 1.64 20.16
C ALA A 80 -14.64 0.37 19.46
N VAL A 81 -15.00 0.23 18.19
CA VAL A 81 -14.46 -0.79 17.30
C VAL A 81 -13.16 -0.30 16.68
N SER A 82 -12.08 -1.05 16.87
CA SER A 82 -10.87 -0.99 16.05
C SER A 82 -10.99 -2.05 14.94
N LEU A 83 -11.09 -1.64 13.68
CA LEU A 83 -11.38 -2.48 12.51
C LEU A 83 -10.17 -2.60 11.58
N PHE A 84 -9.80 -3.83 11.24
CA PHE A 84 -8.74 -4.15 10.28
C PHE A 84 -9.37 -4.86 9.08
N CYS A 85 -9.43 -4.16 7.95
CA CYS A 85 -10.05 -4.71 6.74
C CYS A 85 -9.16 -5.70 6.00
N SER A 86 -7.85 -5.61 6.15
CA SER A 86 -6.86 -6.53 5.56
C SER A 86 -5.66 -6.67 6.48
N ASN A 87 -5.13 -7.89 6.64
CA ASN A 87 -3.81 -8.08 7.23
C ASN A 87 -2.75 -7.68 6.20
N CYS A 88 -2.10 -6.54 6.42
CA CYS A 88 -1.11 -5.95 5.53
C CYS A 88 0.13 -5.50 6.33
N GLY A 89 1.25 -5.29 5.65
CA GLY A 89 2.47 -4.75 6.26
C GLY A 89 3.18 -5.69 7.23
N GLU A 90 2.70 -6.92 7.39
CA GLU A 90 3.33 -7.93 8.24
C GLU A 90 4.56 -8.54 7.56
N SER A 91 5.70 -8.49 8.25
CA SER A 91 6.95 -9.12 7.85
C SER A 91 7.45 -10.04 8.96
N ILE A 92 7.91 -11.24 8.60
CA ILE A 92 8.39 -12.24 9.57
C ILE A 92 9.91 -12.18 9.78
N ARG A 93 10.62 -11.34 9.03
CA ARG A 93 12.07 -11.15 9.14
C ARG A 93 12.40 -9.68 9.31
N THR A 94 13.22 -9.36 10.31
CA THR A 94 13.74 -8.02 10.48
C THR A 94 14.80 -7.71 9.41
N PRO A 95 14.71 -6.56 8.71
CA PRO A 95 15.77 -6.10 7.82
C PRO A 95 17.07 -5.87 8.61
N ARG A 96 18.23 -6.31 8.10
CA ARG A 96 19.57 -5.99 8.64
C ARG A 96 20.38 -5.30 7.57
N VAL A 97 20.82 -4.04 7.74
CA VAL A 97 21.57 -3.32 6.67
C VAL A 97 22.60 -2.30 7.15
N LEU A 98 23.70 -2.24 6.38
CA LEU A 98 24.45 -1.05 5.98
C LEU A 98 24.67 -1.13 4.45
N GLY A 99 24.32 -0.10 3.67
CA GLY A 99 24.84 0.12 2.30
C GLY A 99 24.32 -0.75 1.14
N GLY A 100 23.01 -1.10 1.11
CA GLY A 100 22.45 -1.94 0.04
C GLY A 100 22.84 -3.41 0.21
N SER A 101 21.88 -4.29 0.50
CA SER A 101 22.19 -5.70 0.76
C SER A 101 21.16 -6.65 0.16
N PRO A 102 21.54 -7.93 -0.05
CA PRO A 102 20.58 -8.96 -0.43
C PRO A 102 19.41 -9.04 0.55
N ALA A 103 18.21 -9.03 0.00
CA ALA A 103 16.96 -9.06 0.73
C ALA A 103 16.30 -10.45 0.62
N ALA A 104 15.88 -10.97 1.77
CA ALA A 104 15.00 -12.14 1.80
C ALA A 104 13.57 -11.71 1.42
N ILE A 105 12.88 -12.48 0.58
CA ILE A 105 11.51 -12.14 0.17
C ILE A 105 10.55 -12.13 1.37
N GLU A 106 10.80 -12.92 2.40
CA GLU A 106 10.00 -12.93 3.63
C GLU A 106 10.17 -11.66 4.49
N ALA A 107 11.20 -10.85 4.21
CA ALA A 107 11.35 -9.52 4.81
C ALA A 107 10.46 -8.47 4.10
N TRP A 108 10.19 -8.67 2.80
CA TRP A 108 9.41 -7.78 1.93
C TRP A 108 8.41 -8.56 1.09
N PRO A 109 7.45 -9.28 1.72
CA PRO A 109 6.61 -10.26 1.04
C PRO A 109 5.61 -9.64 0.03
N TRP A 110 5.51 -8.32 0.01
CA TRP A 110 4.75 -7.56 -0.98
C TRP A 110 5.51 -7.28 -2.26
N GLN A 111 6.85 -7.36 -2.26
CA GLN A 111 7.67 -7.04 -3.43
C GLN A 111 7.44 -8.05 -4.55
N VAL A 112 7.18 -7.56 -5.76
CA VAL A 112 7.01 -8.39 -6.96
C VAL A 112 7.87 -7.90 -8.12
N SER A 113 8.21 -8.82 -9.02
CA SER A 113 8.75 -8.50 -10.33
C SER A 113 7.64 -8.55 -11.36
N LEU A 114 7.49 -7.46 -12.11
CA LEU A 114 6.68 -7.39 -13.32
C LEU A 114 7.55 -7.79 -14.50
N GLN A 115 7.14 -8.84 -15.19
CA GLN A 115 7.90 -9.42 -16.30
C GLN A 115 7.11 -9.31 -17.60
N TYR A 116 7.75 -8.82 -18.65
CA TYR A 116 7.20 -8.80 -20.01
C TYR A 116 7.99 -9.78 -20.86
N ARG A 117 7.31 -10.74 -21.50
CA ARG A 117 7.96 -11.80 -22.30
C ARG A 117 9.10 -12.54 -21.55
N ASN A 118 8.89 -12.78 -20.25
CA ASN A 118 9.82 -13.43 -19.31
C ASN A 118 11.05 -12.60 -18.90
N GLU A 119 11.10 -11.32 -19.24
CA GLU A 119 12.17 -10.40 -18.80
C GLU A 119 11.65 -9.45 -17.73
N HIS A 120 12.46 -9.18 -16.70
CA HIS A 120 12.13 -8.19 -15.67
C HIS A 120 12.09 -6.80 -16.30
N ILE A 121 10.99 -6.07 -16.07
CA ILE A 121 10.83 -4.68 -16.52
C ILE A 121 10.74 -3.73 -15.33
N CYS A 122 9.93 -4.07 -14.33
CA CYS A 122 9.65 -3.20 -13.19
C CYS A 122 9.43 -3.99 -11.90
N GLY A 123 9.52 -3.28 -10.79
CA GLY A 123 8.99 -3.71 -9.49
C GLY A 123 7.49 -3.43 -9.34
N GLY A 124 6.91 -3.92 -8.25
CA GLY A 124 5.58 -3.56 -7.79
C GLY A 124 5.34 -4.08 -6.38
N SER A 125 4.20 -3.71 -5.80
CA SER A 125 3.81 -4.11 -4.45
C SER A 125 2.44 -4.78 -4.46
N ILE A 126 2.32 -5.94 -3.83
CA ILE A 126 1.02 -6.56 -3.54
C ILE A 126 0.28 -5.64 -2.56
N ILE A 127 -0.94 -5.25 -2.90
CA ILE A 127 -1.83 -4.47 -2.01
C ILE A 127 -3.10 -5.25 -1.63
N ASP A 128 -3.42 -6.30 -2.38
CA ASP A 128 -4.52 -7.24 -2.12
C ASP A 128 -4.21 -8.56 -2.86
N PRO A 129 -4.80 -9.72 -2.47
CA PRO A 129 -4.57 -10.97 -3.18
C PRO A 129 -4.73 -10.94 -4.71
N ARG A 130 -5.51 -10.01 -5.27
CA ARG A 130 -5.67 -9.85 -6.74
C ARG A 130 -5.00 -8.62 -7.33
N TRP A 131 -4.38 -7.78 -6.51
CA TRP A 131 -3.94 -6.45 -6.95
C TRP A 131 -2.49 -6.17 -6.62
N VAL A 132 -1.77 -5.67 -7.62
CA VAL A 132 -0.42 -5.15 -7.49
C VAL A 132 -0.43 -3.67 -7.88
N LEU A 133 0.17 -2.84 -7.03
CA LEU A 133 0.45 -1.43 -7.30
C LEU A 133 1.83 -1.29 -7.95
N THR A 134 1.95 -0.43 -8.95
CA THR A 134 3.21 -0.17 -9.65
C THR A 134 3.16 1.20 -10.36
N ALA A 135 4.16 1.52 -11.17
CA ALA A 135 4.23 2.74 -11.95
C ALA A 135 3.58 2.59 -13.33
N ALA A 136 2.99 3.68 -13.85
CA ALA A 136 2.36 3.70 -15.16
C ALA A 136 3.38 3.60 -16.30
N HIS A 137 4.58 4.16 -16.12
CA HIS A 137 5.61 4.17 -17.14
C HIS A 137 6.08 2.77 -17.55
N CYS A 138 5.94 1.77 -16.67
CA CYS A 138 6.28 0.37 -16.94
C CYS A 138 5.59 -0.21 -18.18
N PHE A 139 4.42 0.34 -18.54
CA PHE A 139 3.57 -0.18 -19.62
C PHE A 139 3.67 0.62 -20.92
N LYS A 140 4.37 1.77 -20.95
CA LYS A 140 4.43 2.68 -22.11
C LYS A 140 4.89 1.98 -23.40
N ASN A 141 5.91 1.12 -23.31
CA ASN A 141 6.50 0.42 -24.46
C ASN A 141 6.05 -1.04 -24.56
N ASN A 142 5.19 -1.51 -23.66
CA ASN A 142 4.84 -2.92 -23.49
C ASN A 142 3.31 -3.10 -23.41
N PRO A 143 2.55 -2.81 -24.49
CA PRO A 143 1.09 -2.68 -24.44
C PRO A 143 0.34 -4.02 -24.36
N ILE A 144 0.98 -5.14 -24.67
CA ILE A 144 0.30 -6.46 -24.78
C ILE A 144 0.16 -7.09 -23.39
N VAL A 145 -1.01 -6.90 -22.76
CA VAL A 145 -1.32 -7.41 -21.41
C VAL A 145 -1.05 -8.91 -21.26
N GLN A 146 -1.36 -9.73 -22.27
CA GLN A 146 -1.16 -11.17 -22.24
C GLN A 146 0.32 -11.60 -22.18
N SER A 147 1.24 -10.70 -22.53
CA SER A 147 2.69 -10.93 -22.42
C SER A 147 3.24 -10.55 -21.04
N TRP A 148 2.43 -9.96 -20.16
CA TRP A 148 2.81 -9.61 -18.80
C TRP A 148 2.57 -10.76 -17.81
N ARG A 149 3.51 -10.92 -16.89
CA ARG A 149 3.50 -11.89 -15.81
C ARG A 149 3.95 -11.21 -14.53
N VAL A 150 3.41 -11.65 -13.40
CA VAL A 150 3.83 -11.18 -12.07
C VAL A 150 4.54 -12.30 -11.34
N LYS A 151 5.75 -12.04 -10.87
CA LYS A 151 6.50 -12.97 -10.02
C LYS A 151 6.49 -12.49 -8.58
N ALA A 152 6.00 -13.34 -7.67
CA ALA A 152 5.84 -13.04 -6.25
C ALA A 152 6.34 -14.20 -5.38
N GLY A 153 6.87 -13.89 -4.19
CA GLY A 153 7.35 -14.90 -3.24
C GLY A 153 8.68 -15.56 -3.61
N SER A 154 9.56 -14.83 -4.30
CA SER A 154 10.93 -15.26 -4.59
C SER A 154 11.87 -14.06 -4.54
N SER A 155 13.05 -14.21 -3.94
CA SER A 155 14.13 -13.22 -4.06
C SER A 155 14.85 -13.29 -5.41
N LEU A 156 14.64 -14.33 -6.22
CA LEU A 156 15.29 -14.52 -7.53
C LEU A 156 14.38 -14.12 -8.69
N LEU A 157 14.93 -13.46 -9.71
CA LEU A 157 14.24 -13.16 -10.96
C LEU A 157 14.02 -14.40 -11.82
N SER A 158 14.97 -15.33 -11.83
CA SER A 158 14.94 -16.60 -12.56
C SER A 158 13.99 -17.63 -11.95
N GLY A 159 13.35 -18.44 -12.80
CA GLY A 159 12.40 -19.48 -12.42
C GLY A 159 11.00 -19.26 -12.99
N SER A 160 10.22 -20.34 -13.09
CA SER A 160 9.00 -20.41 -13.91
C SER A 160 7.68 -20.07 -13.20
N ALA A 161 7.69 -19.96 -11.87
CA ALA A 161 6.49 -19.70 -11.09
C ALA A 161 6.04 -18.23 -11.19
N THR A 162 5.17 -17.95 -12.15
CA THR A 162 4.61 -16.61 -12.39
C THR A 162 3.08 -16.62 -12.51
N LEU A 163 2.46 -15.50 -12.15
CA LEU A 163 1.01 -15.27 -12.13
C LEU A 163 0.57 -14.49 -13.37
N ALA A 164 -0.62 -14.80 -13.88
CA ALA A 164 -1.11 -14.19 -15.12
C ALA A 164 -1.78 -12.85 -14.82
N VAL A 165 -1.50 -11.86 -15.66
CA VAL A 165 -2.19 -10.57 -15.62
C VAL A 165 -3.52 -10.69 -16.36
N GLU A 166 -4.59 -10.21 -15.74
CA GLU A 166 -5.92 -10.06 -16.34
C GLU A 166 -6.05 -8.71 -17.05
N LYS A 167 -5.67 -7.64 -16.34
CA LYS A 167 -5.84 -6.26 -16.81
C LYS A 167 -4.86 -5.33 -16.11
N VAL A 168 -4.47 -4.26 -16.81
CA VAL A 168 -3.70 -3.14 -16.27
C VAL A 168 -4.58 -1.89 -16.32
N PHE A 169 -4.58 -1.12 -15.24
CA PHE A 169 -5.27 0.15 -15.11
C PHE A 169 -4.21 1.23 -14.91
N LEU A 170 -4.13 2.16 -15.85
CA LEU A 170 -3.20 3.28 -15.79
C LEU A 170 -3.95 4.50 -15.25
N ALA A 171 -3.33 5.27 -14.36
CA ALA A 171 -3.85 6.57 -14.00
C ALA A 171 -3.82 7.52 -15.21
N GLU A 172 -4.76 8.46 -15.26
CA GLU A 172 -4.80 9.47 -16.31
C GLU A 172 -3.62 10.43 -16.18
N VAL A 173 -2.88 10.63 -17.27
CA VAL A 173 -1.77 11.56 -17.34
C VAL A 173 -2.28 12.87 -17.93
N THR A 174 -2.04 14.00 -17.26
CA THR A 174 -2.41 15.31 -17.79
C THR A 174 -1.28 15.87 -18.66
N PRO A 175 -1.61 16.59 -19.76
CA PRO A 175 -0.58 17.22 -20.60
C PRO A 175 0.26 18.27 -19.89
N SER A 176 -0.29 18.92 -18.85
CA SER A 176 0.39 19.96 -18.07
C SER A 176 1.48 19.40 -17.15
N SER A 177 1.32 18.16 -16.67
CA SER A 177 2.25 17.52 -15.76
C SER A 177 2.36 16.02 -16.10
N PRO A 178 3.08 15.66 -17.18
CA PRO A 178 3.07 14.30 -17.70
C PRO A 178 3.67 13.24 -16.77
N LYS A 179 4.31 13.67 -15.67
CA LYS A 179 4.95 12.81 -14.67
C LYS A 179 4.12 12.67 -13.38
N ASP A 180 3.11 13.51 -13.13
CA ASP A 180 2.45 13.65 -11.82
C ASP A 180 1.57 12.47 -11.39
N ASN A 181 1.26 11.55 -12.30
CA ASN A 181 0.38 10.41 -12.04
C ASN A 181 1.03 9.11 -12.53
N ASP A 182 2.30 8.89 -12.17
CA ASP A 182 3.03 7.68 -12.54
C ASP A 182 2.66 6.47 -11.67
N ILE A 183 1.37 6.10 -11.70
CA ILE A 183 0.78 5.06 -10.88
C ILE A 183 -0.15 4.17 -11.71
N ALA A 184 -0.11 2.86 -11.46
CA ALA A 184 -0.91 1.88 -12.14
C ALA A 184 -1.28 0.70 -11.23
N LEU A 185 -2.41 0.08 -11.53
CA LEU A 185 -2.88 -1.14 -10.89
C LEU A 185 -2.85 -2.31 -11.87
N VAL A 186 -2.26 -3.42 -11.43
CA VAL A 186 -2.24 -4.68 -12.16
C VAL A 186 -3.19 -5.65 -11.46
N LYS A 187 -4.21 -6.08 -12.19
CA LYS A 187 -5.17 -7.10 -11.73
C LYS A 187 -4.68 -8.48 -12.15
N LEU A 188 -4.51 -9.38 -11.18
CA LEU A 188 -4.17 -10.77 -11.41
C LEU A 188 -5.41 -11.59 -11.83
N ARG A 189 -5.22 -12.51 -12.78
CA ARG A 189 -6.28 -13.43 -13.25
C ARG A 189 -6.81 -14.33 -12.12
N SER A 190 -5.90 -14.77 -11.25
CA SER A 190 -6.20 -15.59 -10.09
C SER A 190 -5.61 -14.93 -8.85
N PRO A 191 -6.29 -15.00 -7.68
CA PRO A 191 -5.76 -14.43 -6.46
C PRO A 191 -4.50 -15.20 -6.04
N LEU A 192 -3.51 -14.50 -5.50
CA LEU A 192 -2.36 -15.13 -4.85
C LEU A 192 -2.81 -15.80 -3.55
N HIS A 193 -2.17 -16.94 -3.25
CA HIS A 193 -2.25 -17.55 -1.94
C HIS A 193 -1.33 -16.79 -0.97
N ILE A 194 -1.91 -16.30 0.11
CA ILE A 194 -1.17 -15.61 1.17
C ILE A 194 -0.27 -16.61 1.89
N THR A 195 1.01 -16.26 1.99
CA THR A 195 2.06 -17.06 2.64
C THR A 195 3.09 -16.10 3.25
N ASP A 196 4.05 -16.58 4.02
CA ASP A 196 5.10 -15.72 4.59
C ASP A 196 6.00 -15.02 3.57
N SER A 197 6.01 -15.47 2.31
CA SER A 197 6.71 -14.81 1.21
C SER A 197 5.79 -13.99 0.30
N ARG A 198 4.47 -13.98 0.55
CA ARG A 198 3.45 -13.30 -0.27
C ARG A 198 2.36 -12.70 0.62
N LYS A 199 2.51 -11.42 0.96
CA LYS A 199 1.56 -10.66 1.79
C LYS A 199 1.41 -9.25 1.24
N PRO A 200 0.25 -8.60 1.39
CA PRO A 200 0.08 -7.23 0.95
C PRO A 200 0.83 -6.25 1.86
N ILE A 201 1.28 -5.13 1.29
CA ILE A 201 1.67 -3.93 2.04
C ILE A 201 0.44 -3.08 2.36
N CYS A 202 0.49 -2.33 3.46
CA CYS A 202 -0.55 -1.35 3.76
C CYS A 202 -0.41 -0.12 2.86
N LEU A 203 -1.54 0.52 2.56
CA LEU A 203 -1.56 1.86 1.99
C LEU A 203 -1.51 2.89 3.12
N PRO A 204 -0.92 4.07 2.89
CA PRO A 204 -0.92 5.14 3.88
C PRO A 204 -2.35 5.63 4.16
N TYR A 205 -2.57 6.19 5.34
CA TYR A 205 -3.81 6.91 5.63
C TYR A 205 -3.91 8.19 4.78
N PHE A 206 -5.13 8.67 4.56
CA PHE A 206 -5.36 9.86 3.73
C PHE A 206 -4.73 11.14 4.30
N ASP A 207 -4.50 11.17 5.61
CA ASP A 207 -3.91 12.26 6.39
C ASP A 207 -2.50 11.92 6.90
N GLU A 208 -1.89 10.85 6.37
CA GLU A 208 -0.54 10.45 6.76
C GLU A 208 0.49 11.30 6.03
N GLU A 209 1.20 12.12 6.80
CA GLU A 209 2.34 12.91 6.32
C GLU A 209 3.64 12.39 6.93
N LEU A 210 4.63 12.14 6.06
CA LEU A 210 5.96 11.73 6.47
C LEU A 210 6.83 12.96 6.71
N GLN A 211 7.52 12.99 7.85
CA GLN A 211 8.42 14.10 8.18
C GLN A 211 9.75 13.96 7.43
N PRO A 212 10.35 15.03 6.91
CA PRO A 212 11.69 14.99 6.34
C PRO A 212 12.71 14.35 7.30
N GLY A 213 13.62 13.54 6.76
CA GLY A 213 14.58 12.74 7.53
C GLY A 213 14.04 11.39 8.02
N THR A 214 12.74 11.11 7.86
CA THR A 214 12.17 9.78 8.12
C THR A 214 12.92 8.71 7.31
N SER A 215 13.30 7.63 7.98
CA SER A 215 14.01 6.52 7.33
C SER A 215 13.02 5.62 6.60
N LEU A 216 13.31 5.34 5.34
CA LEU A 216 12.47 4.61 4.40
C LEU A 216 13.26 3.46 3.79
N TRP A 217 12.53 2.49 3.24
CA TRP A 217 13.12 1.33 2.58
C TRP A 217 12.80 1.32 1.10
N VAL A 218 13.80 1.01 0.29
CA VAL A 218 13.63 0.75 -1.14
C VAL A 218 14.12 -0.65 -1.46
N ILE A 219 13.31 -1.38 -2.23
CA ILE A 219 13.48 -2.81 -2.46
C ILE A 219 13.31 -3.10 -3.95
N GLY A 220 14.20 -3.87 -4.55
CA GLY A 220 14.10 -4.17 -5.98
C GLY A 220 15.24 -5.01 -6.54
N TRP A 221 15.20 -5.21 -7.86
CA TRP A 221 16.22 -5.93 -8.64
C TRP A 221 16.97 -5.02 -9.62
N GLY A 222 16.94 -3.70 -9.35
CA GLY A 222 17.61 -2.69 -10.17
C GLY A 222 19.12 -2.89 -10.23
N TYR A 223 19.81 -1.98 -10.93
CA TYR A 223 21.26 -2.03 -11.04
C TYR A 223 21.92 -1.81 -9.67
N THR A 224 22.92 -2.63 -9.37
CA THR A 224 23.75 -2.49 -8.16
C THR A 224 25.00 -1.64 -8.38
N GLN A 225 25.25 -1.24 -9.63
CA GLN A 225 26.37 -0.40 -10.06
C GLN A 225 25.90 0.47 -11.22
N GLU A 226 26.44 1.69 -11.32
CA GLU A 226 26.20 2.58 -12.45
C GLU A 226 26.64 1.89 -13.76
N HIS A 227 25.72 1.71 -14.71
CA HIS A 227 25.90 0.91 -15.94
C HIS A 227 26.17 -0.60 -15.74
N GLY A 228 25.74 -1.17 -14.61
CA GLY A 228 25.89 -2.59 -14.28
C GLY A 228 24.91 -3.51 -15.01
N LYS A 229 24.68 -4.71 -14.44
CA LYS A 229 23.56 -5.59 -14.79
C LYS A 229 22.52 -5.56 -13.69
N LEU A 230 21.26 -5.80 -14.04
CA LEU A 230 20.20 -6.01 -13.05
C LEU A 230 20.63 -7.10 -12.07
N SER A 231 20.29 -6.93 -10.80
CA SER A 231 20.57 -7.95 -9.80
C SER A 231 19.64 -9.14 -9.99
N GLU A 232 20.21 -10.35 -10.07
CA GLU A 232 19.41 -11.57 -10.07
C GLU A 232 18.72 -11.80 -8.71
N THR A 233 19.32 -11.29 -7.63
CA THR A 233 18.81 -11.39 -6.26
C THR A 233 18.20 -10.07 -5.80
N LEU A 234 17.11 -10.15 -5.05
CA LEU A 234 16.43 -8.98 -4.51
C LEU A 234 17.37 -8.21 -3.60
N GLN A 235 17.40 -6.89 -3.75
CA GLN A 235 18.18 -5.96 -2.94
C GLN A 235 17.24 -5.10 -2.10
N GLN A 236 17.76 -4.62 -0.97
CA GLN A 236 17.11 -3.62 -0.12
C GLN A 236 18.12 -2.54 0.26
N ALA A 237 17.66 -1.31 0.42
CA ALA A 237 18.46 -0.23 0.98
C ALA A 237 17.60 0.72 1.80
N GLU A 238 18.22 1.30 2.84
CA GLU A 238 17.62 2.34 3.65
C GLU A 238 18.00 3.71 3.07
N VAL A 239 17.00 4.57 2.92
CA VAL A 239 17.12 5.95 2.44
C VAL A 239 16.40 6.88 3.42
N LYS A 240 16.61 8.19 3.29
CA LYS A 240 15.87 9.18 4.08
C LYS A 240 14.97 10.00 3.19
N LEU A 241 13.79 10.32 3.69
CA LEU A 241 12.92 11.31 3.07
C LEU A 241 13.65 12.67 3.03
N ILE A 242 13.61 13.33 1.89
CA ILE A 242 14.14 14.67 1.67
C ILE A 242 12.94 15.56 1.35
N ASP A 243 12.90 16.75 1.94
CA ASP A 243 11.84 17.70 1.64
C ASP A 243 11.92 18.18 0.19
N ASN A 244 10.76 18.55 -0.33
CA ASN A 244 10.58 18.83 -1.76
C ASN A 244 11.36 20.09 -2.21
N GLU A 245 11.44 21.10 -1.34
CA GLU A 245 12.20 22.32 -1.59
C GLU A 245 13.70 22.01 -1.76
N SER A 246 14.27 21.25 -0.82
CA SER A 246 15.67 20.83 -0.88
C SER A 246 15.98 20.02 -2.14
N CYS A 247 15.13 19.07 -2.55
CA CYS A 247 15.36 18.31 -3.77
C CYS A 247 15.29 19.16 -5.04
N ASN A 248 14.32 20.07 -5.12
CA ASN A 248 14.22 20.98 -6.25
C ASN A 248 15.40 21.97 -6.32
N LEU A 249 15.90 22.44 -5.19
CA LEU A 249 17.09 23.29 -5.14
C LEU A 249 18.38 22.54 -5.51
N ALA A 250 18.51 21.28 -5.08
CA ALA A 250 19.74 20.51 -5.23
C ALA A 250 19.97 19.97 -6.66
N GLY A 251 18.92 19.66 -7.42
CA GLY A 251 19.10 19.10 -8.76
C GLY A 251 17.87 18.89 -9.63
N TYR A 252 16.66 18.99 -9.08
CA TYR A 252 15.44 18.76 -9.85
C TYR A 252 14.78 20.04 -10.39
N HIS A 253 15.25 21.23 -10.00
CA HIS A 253 14.88 22.52 -10.58
C HIS A 253 13.36 22.81 -10.67
N GLY A 254 12.59 22.34 -9.68
CA GLY A 254 11.13 22.52 -9.63
C GLY A 254 10.33 21.40 -10.30
N GLU A 255 10.97 20.34 -10.79
CA GLU A 255 10.28 19.20 -11.40
C GLU A 255 9.61 18.26 -10.37
N VAL A 256 10.03 18.27 -9.10
CA VAL A 256 9.39 17.47 -8.06
C VAL A 256 8.15 18.22 -7.56
N THR A 257 6.98 17.65 -7.81
CA THR A 257 5.67 18.25 -7.48
C THR A 257 5.14 17.76 -6.13
N GLU A 258 4.01 18.31 -5.68
CA GLU A 258 3.33 17.88 -4.43
C GLU A 258 2.85 16.43 -4.44
N LYS A 259 2.76 15.81 -5.62
CA LYS A 259 2.37 14.39 -5.80
C LYS A 259 3.56 13.44 -5.80
N MET A 260 4.77 13.97 -5.62
CA MET A 260 6.01 13.20 -5.64
C MET A 260 6.70 13.31 -4.29
N LEU A 261 7.46 12.27 -3.95
CA LEU A 261 8.35 12.25 -2.80
C LEU A 261 9.78 12.12 -3.28
N CYS A 262 10.70 12.77 -2.57
CA CYS A 262 12.12 12.65 -2.81
C CYS A 262 12.77 11.91 -1.64
N ALA A 263 13.62 10.93 -1.93
CA ALA A 263 14.33 10.19 -0.91
C ALA A 263 15.71 9.77 -1.40
N GLY A 264 16.67 9.72 -0.49
CA GLY A 264 18.04 9.33 -0.81
C GLY A 264 18.96 9.39 0.41
N LEU A 265 20.25 9.20 0.19
CA LEU A 265 21.28 9.45 1.19
C LEU A 265 22.03 10.76 0.87
N PRO A 266 22.28 11.65 1.86
CA PRO A 266 22.97 12.93 1.63
C PRO A 266 24.37 12.77 1.01
N GLN A 267 25.02 11.64 1.26
CA GLN A 267 26.36 11.31 0.76
C GLN A 267 26.36 10.54 -0.58
N GLY A 268 25.18 10.30 -1.17
CA GLY A 268 25.02 9.47 -2.36
C GLY A 268 25.27 7.98 -2.10
N GLY A 269 25.45 7.20 -3.18
CA GLY A 269 25.83 5.79 -3.16
C GLY A 269 24.68 4.78 -3.01
N VAL A 270 23.48 5.23 -2.64
CA VAL A 270 22.25 4.41 -2.64
C VAL A 270 21.18 5.18 -3.40
N ASP A 271 20.75 4.63 -4.53
CA ASP A 271 19.72 5.21 -5.40
C ASP A 271 18.89 4.09 -6.05
N THR A 272 17.68 4.42 -6.51
CA THR A 272 16.89 3.57 -7.39
C THR A 272 17.45 3.65 -8.80
N CYS A 273 18.50 2.88 -9.09
CA CYS A 273 19.03 2.82 -10.44
C CYS A 273 18.11 2.01 -11.37
N GLN A 274 17.75 2.63 -12.49
CA GLN A 274 16.97 2.03 -13.57
C GLN A 274 17.85 1.42 -14.63
#